data_AF-A0A2D7VYG9-F1
#
_entry.id   AF-A0A2D7VYG9-F1
#
_cell.length_a   1.000
_cell.length_b   1.000
_cell.length_c   1.000
_cell.angle_alpha   90.00
_cell.angle_beta   90.00
_cell.angle_gamma   90.00
#
_symmetry.space_group_name_H-M   'P 1'
#
loop_
_entity.id
_entity.type
_entity.pdbx_description
1 polymer ?
#
loop_
_entity_poly.entity_id
_entity_poly.type
_entity_poly.pdbx_seq_one_letter_code
_entity_poly.pdbx_strand_id
1 'polypeptide(L)'
;MTINYRGETFSGYNKPKRSRKGGKKFVVLAKVGDQTKMIRFGDANMTIKKDQPKRRKSFRARHKCDTDPPSKLTARYWSCKKW
;
A
#
# COMPACT_ATOMS: atom_id res chain seq x y z
N MET A 1 21.60 0.91 0.68
CA MET A 1 21.34 0.46 -0.70
C MET A 1 20.00 1.01 -1.15
N THR A 2 19.99 1.80 -2.23
CA THR A 2 18.78 2.33 -2.87
C THR A 2 18.46 1.47 -4.10
N ILE A 3 17.20 1.11 -4.28
CA ILE A 3 16.73 0.28 -5.39
C ILE A 3 16.08 1.19 -6.42
N ASN A 4 16.65 1.28 -7.61
CA ASN A 4 16.03 1.97 -8.73
C ASN A 4 15.17 0.98 -9.52
N TYR A 5 13.87 1.24 -9.61
CA TYR A 5 12.93 0.40 -10.33
C TYR A 5 11.95 1.25 -11.13
N ARG A 6 11.94 1.08 -12.46
CA ARG A 6 11.06 1.80 -13.40
C ARG A 6 11.03 3.32 -13.21
N GLY A 7 12.20 3.93 -13.00
CA GLY A 7 12.33 5.37 -12.80
C GLY A 7 11.90 5.87 -11.41
N GLU A 8 11.70 4.97 -10.44
CA GLU A 8 11.48 5.32 -9.04
C GLU A 8 12.55 4.71 -8.13
N THR A 9 13.06 5.52 -7.21
CA THR A 9 14.04 5.09 -6.20
C THR A 9 13.34 4.66 -4.92
N PHE A 10 13.65 3.47 -4.41
CA PHE A 10 13.14 2.91 -3.17
C PHE A 10 14.29 2.71 -2.17
N SER A 11 14.01 2.89 -0.88
CA SER A 11 14.99 2.58 0.18
C SER A 11 15.12 1.09 0.48
N GLY A 12 14.28 0.26 -0.12
CA GLY A 12 14.27 -1.20 0.05
C GLY A 12 12.95 -1.82 -0.43
N TYR A 13 12.90 -3.15 -0.45
CA TYR A 13 11.67 -3.89 -0.73
C TYR A 13 10.69 -3.81 0.44
N ASN A 14 9.38 -3.91 0.16
CA ASN A 14 8.30 -3.92 1.13
C ASN A 14 8.27 -2.70 2.07
N LYS A 15 8.91 -1.59 1.67
CA LYS A 15 8.94 -0.32 2.39
C LYS A 15 8.15 0.74 1.61
N PRO A 16 6.87 0.99 1.97
CA PRO A 16 6.07 2.00 1.30
C PRO A 16 6.60 3.42 1.59
N LYS A 17 6.71 4.23 0.55
CA LYS A 17 7.04 5.65 0.60
C LYS A 17 5.88 6.48 0.04
N ARG A 18 5.93 7.81 0.23
CA ARG A 18 4.99 8.72 -0.45
C ARG A 18 5.22 8.65 -1.96
N SER A 19 4.14 8.47 -2.71
CA SER A 19 4.24 8.60 -4.17
C SER A 19 4.24 10.08 -4.53
N ARG A 20 5.08 10.44 -5.51
CA ARG A 20 5.10 11.77 -6.13
C ARG A 20 4.37 11.80 -7.48
N LYS A 21 3.96 10.63 -7.99
CA LYS A 21 3.36 10.48 -9.34
C LYS A 21 2.07 9.66 -9.30
N GLY A 22 1.15 10.00 -10.19
CA GLY A 22 -0.01 9.18 -10.55
C GLY A 22 -1.18 9.18 -9.55
N GLY A 23 -1.43 10.28 -8.83
CA GLY A 23 -2.63 10.49 -8.01
C GLY A 23 -2.80 9.58 -6.78
N LYS A 24 -1.89 8.62 -6.58
CA LYS A 24 -1.89 7.73 -5.41
C LYS A 24 -1.02 8.30 -4.29
N LYS A 25 -1.39 8.00 -3.04
CA LYS A 25 -0.72 8.56 -1.86
C LYS A 25 0.63 7.90 -1.58
N PHE A 26 0.71 6.59 -1.79
CA PHE A 26 1.87 5.78 -1.47
C PHE A 26 2.26 4.89 -2.64
N VAL A 27 3.54 4.52 -2.66
CA VAL A 27 4.11 3.56 -3.60
C VAL A 27 5.08 2.65 -2.85
N VAL A 28 5.07 1.37 -3.20
CA VAL A 28 5.92 0.35 -2.59
C VAL A 28 6.43 -0.59 -3.66
N LEU A 29 7.70 -0.96 -3.55
CA LEU A 29 8.26 -2.07 -4.30
C LEU A 29 8.09 -3.34 -3.47
N ALA A 30 6.98 -4.04 -3.67
CA ALA A 30 6.68 -5.25 -2.92
C ALA A 30 7.49 -6.42 -3.49
N LYS A 31 8.03 -7.27 -2.61
CA LYS A 31 8.75 -8.50 -2.97
C LYS A 31 8.30 -9.67 -2.11
N VAL A 32 7.99 -10.79 -2.75
CA VAL A 32 7.64 -12.07 -2.12
C VAL A 32 8.37 -13.17 -2.89
N GLY A 33 9.32 -13.84 -2.23
CA GLY A 33 10.26 -14.73 -2.93
C GLY A 33 10.95 -13.98 -4.07
N ASP A 34 10.87 -14.55 -5.28
CA ASP A 34 11.47 -13.96 -6.47
C ASP A 34 10.59 -12.91 -7.15
N GLN A 35 9.28 -12.92 -6.86
CA GLN A 35 8.36 -11.98 -7.45
C GLN A 35 8.48 -10.59 -6.84
N THR A 36 8.63 -9.59 -7.70
CA THR A 36 8.71 -8.18 -7.32
C THR A 36 7.70 -7.37 -8.11
N LYS A 37 6.91 -6.53 -7.43
CA LYS A 37 5.88 -5.70 -8.05
C LYS A 37 5.86 -4.30 -7.45
N MET A 38 5.93 -3.29 -8.32
CA MET A 38 5.70 -1.91 -7.92
C MET A 38 4.20 -1.65 -7.80
N ILE A 39 3.76 -1.23 -6.61
CA ILE A 39 2.35 -1.06 -6.28
C ILE A 39 2.14 0.36 -5.78
N ARG A 40 1.18 1.06 -6.39
CA ARG A 40 0.71 2.37 -5.93
C ARG A 40 -0.63 2.19 -5.23
N PHE A 41 -0.80 2.76 -4.05
CA PHE A 41 -1.98 2.56 -3.21
C PHE A 41 -2.32 3.81 -2.38
N GLY A 42 -3.56 3.84 -1.88
CA GLY A 42 -4.13 5.01 -1.20
C GLY A 42 -4.42 6.16 -2.17
N ASP A 43 -5.39 6.98 -1.80
CA ASP A 43 -5.76 8.16 -2.58
C ASP A 43 -5.00 9.39 -2.08
N ALA A 44 -4.35 10.15 -2.97
CA ALA A 44 -3.54 11.29 -2.57
C ALA A 44 -4.35 12.40 -1.89
N ASN A 45 -5.61 12.57 -2.30
CA ASN A 45 -6.50 13.64 -1.86
C ASN A 45 -7.36 13.24 -0.66
N MET A 46 -7.43 11.95 -0.32
CA MET A 46 -8.20 11.49 0.84
C MET A 46 -7.32 11.35 2.09
N THR A 47 -7.84 11.87 3.20
CA THR A 47 -7.32 11.61 4.53
C THR A 47 -8.13 10.49 5.19
N ILE A 48 -7.39 9.53 5.74
CA ILE A 48 -7.96 8.44 6.50
C ILE A 48 -8.35 9.04 7.85
N LYS A 49 -9.65 9.13 8.13
CA LYS A 49 -10.20 9.57 9.43
C LYS A 49 -9.94 8.50 10.49
N LYS A 50 -8.68 8.38 10.93
CA LYS A 50 -8.19 7.32 11.83
C LYS A 50 -8.82 7.40 13.22
N ASP A 51 -9.21 8.59 13.62
CA ASP A 51 -9.99 8.92 14.80
C ASP A 51 -11.37 8.24 14.83
N GLN A 52 -11.89 7.79 13.68
CA GLN A 52 -13.21 7.17 13.57
C GLN A 52 -13.11 5.64 13.46
N PRO A 53 -13.20 4.87 14.56
CA PRO A 53 -13.07 3.41 14.54
C PRO A 53 -14.15 2.73 13.68
N LYS A 54 -15.35 3.32 13.59
CA LYS A 54 -16.43 2.83 12.71
C LYS A 54 -15.99 2.82 11.23
N ARG A 55 -15.30 3.86 10.76
CA ARG A 55 -14.79 3.91 9.37
C ARG A 55 -13.71 2.87 9.12
N ARG A 56 -12.85 2.61 10.10
CA ARG A 56 -11.89 1.50 10.04
C ARG A 56 -12.59 0.15 9.92
N LYS A 57 -13.60 -0.12 10.76
CA LYS A 57 -14.39 -1.36 10.67
C LYS A 57 -15.05 -1.51 9.29
N SER A 58 -15.71 -0.48 8.79
CA SER A 58 -16.35 -0.51 7.45
C SER A 58 -15.34 -0.66 6.31
N PHE A 59 -14.17 -0.02 6.38
CA PHE A 59 -13.12 -0.20 5.39
C PHE A 59 -12.60 -1.65 5.39
N ARG A 60 -12.27 -2.18 6.57
CA ARG A 60 -11.76 -3.54 6.72
C ARG A 60 -12.76 -4.60 6.26
N ALA A 61 -14.04 -4.42 6.56
CA ALA A 61 -15.11 -5.32 6.12
C ALA A 61 -15.25 -5.34 4.59
N ARG A 62 -15.33 -4.15 3.95
CA ARG A 62 -15.46 -4.05 2.48
C ARG A 62 -14.26 -4.62 1.73
N HIS A 63 -13.07 -4.47 2.29
CA HIS A 63 -11.83 -4.98 1.69
C HIS A 63 -11.43 -6.37 2.21
N LYS A 64 -12.25 -7.01 3.06
CA LYS A 64 -11.99 -8.33 3.64
C LYS A 64 -10.59 -8.45 4.25
N CYS A 65 -10.13 -7.38 4.91
CA CYS A 65 -8.76 -7.30 5.42
C CYS A 65 -8.45 -8.36 6.49
N ASP A 66 -9.46 -8.80 7.24
CA ASP A 66 -9.35 -9.75 8.36
C ASP A 66 -9.63 -11.20 7.95
N THR A 67 -10.45 -11.42 6.92
CA THR A 67 -10.96 -12.75 6.56
C THR A 67 -10.19 -13.41 5.42
N ASP A 68 -9.61 -12.64 4.52
CA ASP A 68 -8.81 -13.14 3.39
C ASP A 68 -7.60 -12.23 3.21
N PRO A 69 -6.49 -12.47 3.96
CA PRO A 69 -5.33 -11.60 3.93
C PRO A 69 -4.68 -11.67 2.54
N PRO A 70 -4.73 -10.57 1.75
CA PRO A 70 -4.11 -10.57 0.44
C PRO A 70 -2.59 -10.73 0.49
N SER A 71 -2.02 -11.28 -0.59
CA SER A 71 -0.58 -11.25 -0.81
C SER A 71 -0.02 -9.81 -0.79
N LYS A 72 1.22 -9.67 -0.28
CA LYS A 72 1.99 -8.41 -0.30
C LYS A 72 2.16 -7.84 -1.71
N LEU A 73 1.96 -8.65 -2.74
CA LEU A 73 1.99 -8.23 -4.14
C LEU A 73 0.71 -7.53 -4.62
N THR A 74 -0.22 -7.19 -3.72
CA THR A 74 -1.47 -6.50 -4.07
C THR A 74 -1.64 -5.17 -3.34
N ALA A 75 -2.33 -4.21 -3.96
CA ALA A 75 -2.64 -2.92 -3.34
C ALA A 75 -3.58 -3.04 -2.12
N ARG A 76 -4.42 -4.09 -2.09
CA ARG A 76 -5.33 -4.38 -0.98
C ARG A 76 -4.55 -4.62 0.31
N TYR A 77 -3.49 -5.43 0.26
CA TYR A 77 -2.63 -5.70 1.42
C TYR A 77 -2.07 -4.41 2.02
N TRP A 78 -1.48 -3.56 1.18
CA TRP A 78 -0.85 -2.33 1.64
C TRP A 78 -1.87 -1.33 2.17
N SER A 79 -3.05 -1.26 1.56
CA SER A 79 -4.14 -0.43 2.05
C SER A 79 -4.64 -0.90 3.42
N CYS A 80 -4.91 -2.21 3.58
CA CYS A 80 -5.29 -2.82 4.86
C CYS A 80 -4.23 -2.66 5.96
N LYS A 81 -2.93 -2.68 5.58
CA LYS A 81 -1.80 -2.53 6.50
C LYS A 81 -1.58 -1.08 6.94
N LYS A 82 -1.88 -0.10 6.07
CA LYS A 82 -1.71 1.32 6.41
C LYS A 82 -2.91 1.97 7.09
N TRP A 83 -4.08 1.34 6.99
CA TRP A 83 -5.30 1.75 7.67
C TRP A 83 -5.29 1.36 9.14
#